data_AF-A0A536Y8W0-F1
#
_entry.id   AF-A0A536Y8W0-F1
#
_cell.length_a   1.000
_cell.length_b   1.000
_cell.length_c   1.000
_cell.angle_alpha   90.00
_cell.angle_beta   90.00
_cell.angle_gamma   90.00
#
_symmetry.space_group_name_H-M   'P 1'
#
loop_
_entity.id
_entity.type
_entity.pdbx_description
1 polymer ?
#
loop_
_entity_poly.entity_id
_entity_poly.type
_entity_poly.pdbx_seq_one_letter_code
_entity_poly.pdbx_strand_id
1 'polypeptide(L)'
;MQATQIRQKDGVFYFVSYRAKDLMAKVRFISRFYGEGEEIAPSRVAQDDDIAQFIAKIERNDEAFQRSLSRSKVKQLKNFYETAVSQPPIPGTVLLFTSERLTFRASADGGAGTINEPSSKYLIIDGQHRLAALHFYMQERPDDAATISVPCIIFDGRSEDFATEMFVIINSTPTR
;
A
#
# COMPACT_ATOMS: atom_id res chain seq x y z
N MET A 1 -7.48 9.56 -11.99
CA MET A 1 -8.26 8.53 -11.25
C MET A 1 -9.40 9.17 -10.47
N GLN A 2 -10.50 8.43 -10.24
CA GLN A 2 -11.60 8.86 -9.35
C GLN A 2 -11.15 8.77 -7.89
N ALA A 3 -11.52 9.78 -7.09
CA ALA A 3 -11.11 9.88 -5.70
C ALA A 3 -12.13 10.66 -4.87
N THR A 4 -12.21 10.33 -3.58
CA THR A 4 -12.85 11.17 -2.58
C THR A 4 -11.77 11.94 -1.82
N GLN A 5 -11.84 13.27 -1.83
CA GLN A 5 -10.92 14.08 -1.02
C GLN A 5 -11.40 14.09 0.43
N ILE A 6 -10.48 13.78 1.34
CA ILE A 6 -10.71 13.84 2.78
C ILE A 6 -9.84 14.95 3.33
N ARG A 7 -10.43 15.77 4.21
CA ARG A 7 -9.75 16.85 4.92
C ARG A 7 -9.90 16.65 6.41
N GLN A 8 -8.80 16.67 7.14
CA GLN A 8 -8.78 16.62 8.60
C GLN A 8 -7.83 17.70 9.10
N LYS A 9 -8.36 18.72 9.79
CA LYS A 9 -7.62 19.95 10.08
C LYS A 9 -6.99 20.49 8.78
N ASP A 10 -5.69 20.71 8.78
CA ASP A 10 -4.92 21.17 7.61
C ASP A 10 -4.47 20.03 6.68
N GLY A 11 -4.64 18.77 7.09
CA GLY A 11 -4.28 17.59 6.33
C GLY A 11 -5.27 17.27 5.21
N VAL A 12 -4.75 16.82 4.07
CA VAL A 12 -5.54 16.39 2.90
C VAL A 12 -5.01 15.06 2.38
N PHE A 13 -5.91 14.10 2.17
CA PHE A 13 -5.60 12.79 1.62
C PHE A 13 -6.78 12.27 0.79
N TYR A 14 -6.58 11.17 0.09
CA TYR A 14 -7.51 10.70 -0.93
C TYR A 14 -7.91 9.26 -0.71
N PHE A 15 -9.22 8.98 -0.73
CA PHE A 15 -9.71 7.61 -0.83
C PHE A 15 -9.89 7.24 -2.30
N VAL A 16 -9.29 6.13 -2.72
CA VAL A 16 -9.29 5.63 -4.11
C VAL A 16 -9.53 4.13 -4.09
N SER A 17 -10.26 3.62 -5.09
CA SER A 17 -10.40 2.19 -5.35
C SER A 17 -9.60 1.81 -6.59
N TYR A 18 -8.69 0.85 -6.47
CA TYR A 18 -7.92 0.31 -7.60
C TYR A 18 -8.30 -1.13 -7.87
N ARG A 19 -8.35 -1.54 -9.13
CA ARG A 19 -8.33 -2.97 -9.46
C ARG A 19 -7.00 -3.57 -9.00
N ALA A 20 -7.04 -4.79 -8.49
CA ALA A 20 -5.85 -5.48 -7.97
C ALA A 20 -4.67 -5.44 -8.98
N LYS A 21 -4.95 -5.75 -10.24
CA LYS A 21 -3.98 -5.71 -11.34
C LYS A 21 -3.33 -4.35 -11.53
N ASP A 22 -4.13 -3.30 -11.56
CA ASP A 22 -3.63 -1.93 -11.79
C ASP A 22 -2.82 -1.44 -10.59
N LEU A 23 -3.25 -1.79 -9.38
CA LEU A 23 -2.52 -1.44 -8.16
C LEU A 23 -1.13 -2.09 -8.12
N MET A 24 -1.02 -3.37 -8.49
CA MET A 24 0.27 -4.08 -8.47
C MET A 24 1.30 -3.46 -9.43
N ALA A 25 0.85 -2.83 -10.52
CA ALA A 25 1.73 -2.08 -11.41
C ALA A 25 2.18 -0.73 -10.82
N LYS A 26 1.43 -0.18 -9.85
CA LYS A 26 1.59 1.17 -9.29
C LYS A 26 2.25 1.21 -7.92
N VAL A 27 2.45 0.08 -7.24
CA VAL A 27 3.12 0.04 -5.94
C VAL A 27 4.54 -0.50 -6.04
N ARG A 28 5.40 -0.10 -5.10
CA ARG A 28 6.72 -0.70 -4.89
C ARG A 28 6.77 -1.39 -3.54
N PHE A 29 7.20 -2.65 -3.54
CA PHE A 29 7.56 -3.37 -2.32
C PHE A 29 8.98 -2.99 -1.95
N ILE A 30 9.15 -2.42 -0.77
CA ILE A 30 10.44 -2.03 -0.18
C ILE A 30 11.07 -3.20 0.59
N SER A 31 10.22 -4.11 1.06
CA SER A 31 10.58 -5.36 1.71
C SER A 31 10.47 -6.57 0.77
N ARG A 32 11.16 -7.66 1.13
CA ARG A 32 11.12 -8.95 0.44
C ARG A 32 10.00 -9.83 1.00
N PHE A 33 9.18 -10.43 0.12
CA PHE A 33 8.13 -11.36 0.53
C PHE A 33 8.31 -12.72 -0.17
N TYR A 34 7.89 -13.79 0.48
CA TYR A 34 7.95 -15.15 -0.08
C TYR A 34 6.58 -15.81 -0.07
N GLY A 35 6.23 -16.44 -1.19
CA GLY A 35 5.08 -17.32 -1.38
C GLY A 35 5.49 -18.80 -1.39
N GLU A 36 4.61 -19.67 -1.89
CA GLU A 36 4.91 -21.10 -2.05
C GLU A 36 5.69 -21.33 -3.35
N GLY A 37 7.01 -21.07 -3.32
CA GLY A 37 7.90 -21.21 -4.48
C GLY A 37 8.14 -19.91 -5.26
N GLU A 38 7.49 -18.82 -4.86
CA GLU A 38 7.62 -17.50 -5.47
C GLU A 38 8.21 -16.47 -4.49
N GLU A 39 8.80 -15.40 -5.01
CA GLU A 39 9.39 -14.32 -4.23
C GLU A 39 9.06 -12.95 -4.85
N ILE A 40 8.71 -11.98 -4.00
CA ILE A 40 8.70 -10.56 -4.34
C ILE A 40 10.03 -9.99 -3.87
N ALA A 41 10.90 -9.65 -4.84
CA ALA A 41 12.15 -8.97 -4.56
C ALA A 41 11.90 -7.50 -4.16
N PRO A 42 12.69 -6.94 -3.23
CA PRO A 42 12.59 -5.53 -2.88
C PRO A 42 12.99 -4.68 -4.10
N SER A 43 12.20 -3.64 -4.37
CA SER A 43 12.47 -2.69 -5.45
C SER A 43 13.73 -1.90 -5.17
N ARG A 44 14.52 -1.58 -6.21
CA ARG A 44 15.65 -0.65 -6.06
C ARG A 44 15.12 0.71 -5.63
N VAL A 45 15.66 1.23 -4.53
CA VAL A 45 15.35 2.56 -4.03
C VAL A 45 16.22 3.57 -4.77
N ALA A 46 15.60 4.57 -5.40
CA ALA A 46 16.32 5.65 -6.08
C ALA A 46 17.07 6.50 -5.04
N GLN A 47 18.25 7.03 -5.40
CA GLN A 47 19.09 7.76 -4.45
C GLN A 47 18.51 9.12 -4.03
N ASP A 48 17.66 9.69 -4.89
CA ASP A 48 16.96 10.95 -4.72
C ASP A 48 15.61 10.82 -4.01
N ASP A 49 15.26 9.61 -3.54
CA ASP A 49 14.02 9.33 -2.84
C ASP A 49 14.27 9.19 -1.33
N ASP A 50 14.40 10.33 -0.66
CA ASP A 50 14.81 10.41 0.75
C ASP A 50 13.91 9.58 1.67
N ILE A 51 12.59 9.58 1.43
CA ILE A 51 11.62 8.80 2.22
C ILE A 51 11.81 7.32 1.99
N ALA A 52 11.94 6.88 0.74
CA ALA A 52 12.15 5.46 0.46
C ALA A 52 13.50 4.98 1.01
N GLN A 53 14.54 5.83 0.96
CA GLN A 53 15.85 5.54 1.55
C GLN A 53 15.74 5.43 3.07
N PHE A 54 15.02 6.36 3.71
CA PHE A 54 14.76 6.35 5.14
C PHE A 54 14.03 5.08 5.58
N ILE A 55 12.93 4.74 4.91
CA ILE A 55 12.16 3.53 5.23
C ILE A 55 13.00 2.27 5.03
N ALA A 56 13.71 2.15 3.91
CA ALA A 56 14.57 1.00 3.65
C ALA A 56 15.70 0.86 4.68
N LYS A 57 16.21 1.99 5.20
CA LYS A 57 17.20 2.02 6.27
C LYS A 57 16.62 1.55 7.61
N ILE A 58 15.40 1.99 7.96
CA ILE A 58 14.71 1.56 9.18
C ILE A 58 14.44 0.06 9.14
N GLU A 59 13.86 -0.46 8.05
CA GLU A 59 13.53 -1.89 7.92
C GLU A 59 14.78 -2.78 8.03
N ARG A 60 15.95 -2.31 7.59
CA ARG A 60 17.21 -3.07 7.63
C ARG A 60 17.90 -3.03 8.99
N ASN A 61 17.91 -1.87 9.65
CA ASN A 61 18.82 -1.62 10.77
C ASN A 61 18.16 -1.74 12.14
N ASP A 62 16.83 -1.68 12.21
CA ASP A 62 16.14 -1.58 13.49
C ASP A 62 15.38 -2.87 13.82
N GLU A 63 15.91 -3.63 14.80
CA GLU A 63 15.32 -4.87 15.30
C GLU A 63 13.87 -4.67 15.79
N ALA A 64 13.50 -3.46 16.23
CA ALA A 64 12.13 -3.14 16.64
C ALA A 64 11.17 -3.07 15.45
N PHE A 65 11.65 -2.80 14.23
CA PHE A 65 10.84 -2.72 13.00
C PHE A 65 10.80 -4.05 12.24
N GLN A 66 11.58 -5.03 12.67
CA GLN A 66 11.50 -6.40 12.18
C GLN A 66 10.30 -7.12 12.79
N ARG A 67 9.08 -6.57 12.65
CA ARG A 67 7.89 -7.43 12.65
C ARG A 67 8.12 -8.41 11.50
N SER A 68 8.57 -9.61 11.84
CA SER A 68 9.06 -10.57 10.87
C SER A 68 8.06 -10.66 9.71
N LEU A 69 8.54 -10.36 8.50
CA LEU A 69 7.77 -10.47 7.26
C LEU A 69 7.33 -11.93 7.14
N SER A 70 6.14 -12.19 7.67
CA SER A 70 5.82 -13.53 8.11
C SER A 70 5.28 -14.29 6.92
N ARG A 71 6.06 -15.26 6.43
CA ARG A 71 5.59 -16.25 5.44
C ARG A 71 4.26 -16.86 5.86
N SER A 72 4.06 -17.10 7.17
CA SER A 72 2.80 -17.63 7.69
C SER A 72 1.65 -16.62 7.56
N LYS A 73 1.91 -15.31 7.74
CA LYS A 73 0.89 -14.27 7.57
C LYS A 73 0.48 -14.09 6.12
N VAL A 74 1.43 -14.08 5.19
CA VAL A 74 1.14 -14.04 3.74
C VAL A 74 0.31 -15.26 3.34
N LYS A 75 0.72 -16.46 3.75
CA LYS A 75 -0.02 -17.70 3.49
C LYS A 75 -1.43 -17.68 4.07
N GLN A 76 -1.61 -17.23 5.31
CA GLN A 76 -2.94 -17.09 5.92
C GLN A 76 -3.85 -16.14 5.11
N LEU A 77 -3.31 -15.01 4.66
CA LEU A 77 -4.07 -14.04 3.86
C LEU A 77 -4.42 -14.58 2.47
N LYS A 78 -3.49 -15.29 1.83
CA LYS A 78 -3.74 -15.97 0.56
C LYS A 78 -4.86 -17.02 0.71
N ASN A 79 -4.77 -17.89 1.71
CA ASN A 79 -5.82 -18.87 2.01
C ASN A 79 -7.17 -18.19 2.30
N PHE A 80 -7.16 -17.03 2.93
CA PHE A 80 -8.38 -16.25 3.13
C PHE A 80 -8.98 -15.79 1.80
N TYR A 81 -8.17 -15.32 0.84
CA TYR A 81 -8.66 -14.95 -0.50
C TYR A 81 -9.26 -16.13 -1.26
N GLU A 82 -8.71 -17.33 -1.09
CA GLU A 82 -9.24 -18.55 -1.69
C GLU A 82 -10.57 -19.01 -1.06
N THR A 83 -10.76 -18.79 0.24
CA THR A 83 -11.90 -19.34 1.00
C THR A 83 -13.00 -18.32 1.28
N ALA A 84 -12.74 -17.02 1.08
CA ALA A 84 -13.72 -15.96 1.27
C ALA A 84 -14.79 -16.01 0.18
N VAL A 85 -15.96 -16.57 0.51
CA VAL A 85 -17.11 -16.65 -0.43
C VAL A 85 -17.94 -15.37 -0.42
N SER A 86 -18.31 -14.86 0.76
CA SER A 86 -19.17 -13.69 0.92
C SER A 86 -18.52 -12.53 1.67
N GLN A 87 -17.31 -12.74 2.22
CA GLN A 87 -16.58 -11.73 2.97
C GLN A 87 -15.74 -10.86 2.01
N PRO A 88 -15.54 -9.56 2.31
CA PRO A 88 -14.68 -8.72 1.49
C PRO A 88 -13.25 -9.28 1.50
N PRO A 89 -12.68 -9.66 0.34
CA PRO A 89 -11.36 -10.27 0.28
C PRO A 89 -10.27 -9.38 0.87
N ILE A 90 -10.39 -8.06 0.72
CA ILE A 90 -9.50 -7.09 1.36
C ILE A 90 -10.23 -6.45 2.54
N PRO A 91 -9.96 -6.86 3.80
CA PRO A 91 -10.77 -6.45 4.96
C PRO A 91 -10.56 -5.01 5.44
N GLY A 92 -9.66 -4.24 4.81
CA GLY A 92 -9.38 -2.85 5.19
C GLY A 92 -8.51 -2.11 4.17
N THR A 93 -8.44 -0.79 4.27
CA THR A 93 -7.68 0.07 3.37
C THR A 93 -6.18 -0.21 3.43
N VAL A 94 -5.50 -0.11 2.28
CA VAL A 94 -4.04 0.02 2.24
C VAL A 94 -3.65 1.49 2.26
N LEU A 95 -2.53 1.81 2.90
CA LEU A 95 -2.03 3.18 2.99
C LEU A 95 -0.88 3.34 2.01
N LEU A 96 -1.01 4.30 1.11
CA LEU A 96 -0.10 4.59 0.03
C LEU A 96 0.44 6.00 0.15
N PHE A 97 1.68 6.19 -0.27
CA PHE A 97 2.30 7.51 -0.32
C PHE A 97 3.01 7.76 -1.64
N THR A 98 2.95 9.01 -2.11
CA THR A 98 3.77 9.54 -3.20
C THR A 98 4.36 10.88 -2.78
N SER A 99 5.62 11.15 -3.15
CA SER A 99 6.25 12.45 -2.94
C SER A 99 5.69 13.53 -3.87
N GLU A 100 5.01 13.13 -4.95
CA GLU A 100 4.36 14.06 -5.86
C GLU A 100 3.15 14.73 -5.18
N ARG A 101 2.96 16.03 -5.44
CA ARG A 101 1.74 16.73 -5.02
C ARG A 101 0.62 16.46 -6.03
N LEU A 102 -0.45 15.81 -5.58
CA LEU A 102 -1.60 15.49 -6.40
C LEU A 102 -2.57 16.68 -6.50
N THR A 103 -3.08 16.90 -7.70
CA THR A 103 -4.07 17.93 -8.02
C THR A 103 -5.45 17.30 -8.01
N PHE A 104 -6.32 17.78 -7.12
CA PHE A 104 -7.72 17.37 -7.05
C PHE A 104 -8.62 18.30 -7.85
N ARG A 105 -9.47 17.71 -8.70
CA ARG A 105 -10.52 18.39 -9.45
C ARG A 105 -11.86 17.88 -8.94
N ALA A 106 -12.56 18.71 -8.19
CA ALA A 106 -13.85 18.38 -7.59
C ALA A 106 -14.91 18.11 -8.68
N SER A 107 -15.78 17.15 -8.39
CA SER A 107 -17.06 16.97 -9.08
C SER A 107 -18.06 18.04 -8.63
N ALA A 108 -19.11 18.27 -9.43
CA ALA A 108 -20.12 19.30 -9.18
C ALA A 108 -20.93 19.08 -7.88
N ASP A 109 -20.99 17.85 -7.39
CA ASP A 109 -21.73 17.41 -6.20
C ASP A 109 -20.94 17.50 -4.88
N GLY A 110 -19.63 17.81 -4.95
CA GLY A 110 -18.77 18.02 -3.78
C GLY A 110 -18.29 16.73 -3.11
N GLY A 111 -17.04 16.73 -2.61
CA GLY A 111 -16.43 15.62 -1.88
C GLY A 111 -15.82 14.51 -2.75
N ALA A 112 -16.43 14.18 -3.89
CA ALA A 112 -15.86 13.32 -4.93
C ALA A 112 -15.20 14.14 -6.04
N GLY A 113 -14.30 13.53 -6.80
CA GLY A 113 -13.63 14.18 -7.91
C GLY A 113 -12.56 13.31 -8.54
N THR A 114 -11.66 13.93 -9.26
CA THR A 114 -10.52 13.24 -9.87
C THR A 114 -9.20 13.79 -9.35
N ILE A 115 -8.22 12.91 -9.19
CA ILE A 115 -6.82 13.29 -9.00
C ILE A 115 -5.99 12.82 -10.20
N ASN A 116 -4.91 13.54 -10.51
CA ASN A 116 -3.91 13.03 -11.46
C ASN A 116 -3.24 11.78 -10.88
N GLU A 117 -2.84 10.87 -11.77
CA GLU A 117 -2.01 9.75 -11.37
C GLU A 117 -0.56 10.22 -11.19
N PRO A 118 0.13 9.77 -10.12
CA PRO A 118 1.54 10.06 -9.99
C PRO A 118 2.32 9.33 -11.09
N SER A 119 3.43 9.94 -11.50
CA SER A 119 4.39 9.34 -12.43
C SER A 119 5.17 8.20 -11.78
N SER A 120 5.44 8.32 -10.49
CA SER A 120 6.20 7.35 -9.69
C SER A 120 5.28 6.33 -9.01
N LYS A 121 5.83 5.15 -8.72
CA LYS A 121 5.13 4.12 -7.94
C LYS A 121 4.96 4.58 -6.49
N TYR A 122 3.83 4.22 -5.89
CA TYR A 122 3.53 4.48 -4.49
C TYR A 122 4.42 3.67 -3.55
N LEU A 123 4.86 4.31 -2.46
CA LEU A 123 5.30 3.63 -1.24
C LEU A 123 4.10 3.04 -0.52
N ILE A 124 4.25 1.82 -0.02
CA ILE A 124 3.25 1.16 0.81
C ILE A 124 3.59 1.47 2.27
N ILE A 125 2.78 2.29 2.93
CA ILE A 125 2.93 2.62 4.35
C ILE A 125 2.40 1.48 5.22
N ASP A 126 1.22 0.98 4.85
CA ASP A 126 0.52 -0.12 5.52
C ASP A 126 -0.19 -1.01 4.50
N GLY A 127 -0.29 -2.29 4.83
CA GLY A 127 -0.91 -3.30 4.00
C GLY A 127 0.05 -4.10 3.14
N GLN A 128 1.37 -4.02 3.40
CA GLN A 128 2.36 -4.76 2.62
C GLN A 128 2.06 -6.27 2.54
N HIS A 129 1.73 -6.93 3.66
CA HIS A 129 1.35 -8.34 3.68
C HIS A 129 0.09 -8.66 2.88
N ARG A 130 -0.91 -7.75 2.88
CA ARG A 130 -2.15 -7.90 2.11
C ARG A 130 -1.87 -7.84 0.62
N LEU A 131 -1.06 -6.86 0.20
CA LEU A 131 -0.67 -6.70 -1.20
C LEU A 131 0.24 -7.84 -1.67
N ALA A 132 1.14 -8.33 -0.81
CA ALA A 132 1.99 -9.48 -1.14
C ALA A 132 1.17 -10.76 -1.32
N ALA A 133 0.22 -11.04 -0.43
CA ALA A 133 -0.69 -12.17 -0.59
C ALA A 133 -1.56 -12.04 -1.85
N LEU A 134 -2.01 -10.82 -2.16
CA LEU A 134 -2.83 -10.55 -3.35
C LEU A 134 -2.02 -10.75 -4.62
N HIS A 135 -0.74 -10.37 -4.62
CA HIS A 135 0.18 -10.61 -5.73
C HIS A 135 0.32 -12.10 -6.05
N PHE A 136 0.60 -12.94 -5.04
CA PHE A 136 0.69 -14.39 -5.23
C PHE A 136 -0.65 -15.01 -5.63
N TYR A 137 -1.75 -14.57 -5.01
CA TYR A 137 -3.09 -15.02 -5.39
C TYR A 137 -3.44 -14.70 -6.85
N MET A 138 -3.04 -13.52 -7.35
CA MET A 138 -3.23 -13.15 -8.76
C MET A 138 -2.45 -14.01 -9.74
N GLN A 139 -1.28 -14.54 -9.34
CA GLN A 139 -0.48 -15.43 -10.18
C GLN A 139 -1.16 -16.79 -10.33
N GLU A 140 -1.76 -17.30 -9.26
CA GLU A 140 -2.41 -18.61 -9.24
C GLU A 140 -3.87 -18.58 -9.74
N ARG A 141 -4.59 -17.49 -9.46
CA ARG A 141 -6.02 -17.31 -9.73
C ARG A 141 -6.29 -15.95 -10.41
N PRO A 142 -5.77 -15.73 -11.62
CA PRO A 142 -5.83 -14.42 -12.28
C PRO A 142 -7.26 -13.92 -12.55
N ASP A 143 -8.17 -14.82 -12.93
CA ASP A 143 -9.55 -14.47 -13.25
C ASP A 143 -10.34 -14.06 -12.00
N ASP A 144 -10.19 -14.83 -10.91
CA ASP A 144 -10.83 -14.51 -9.62
C ASP A 144 -10.30 -13.18 -9.09
N ALA A 145 -8.98 -12.99 -9.11
CA ALA A 145 -8.34 -11.79 -8.61
C ALA A 145 -8.66 -10.53 -9.43
N ALA A 146 -9.00 -10.66 -10.71
CA ALA A 146 -9.42 -9.53 -11.56
C ALA A 146 -10.70 -8.84 -11.05
N THR A 147 -11.54 -9.58 -10.31
CA THR A 147 -12.76 -9.03 -9.71
C THR A 147 -12.48 -8.16 -8.48
N ILE A 148 -11.29 -8.29 -7.87
CA ILE A 148 -10.94 -7.63 -6.62
C ILE A 148 -10.59 -6.15 -6.84
N SER A 149 -11.23 -5.31 -6.04
CA SER A 149 -10.89 -3.89 -5.89
C SER A 149 -10.29 -3.65 -4.52
N VAL A 150 -9.15 -2.97 -4.49
CA VAL A 150 -8.40 -2.65 -3.27
C VAL A 150 -8.73 -1.21 -2.84
N PRO A 151 -9.32 -1.02 -1.66
CA PRO A 151 -9.54 0.31 -1.10
C PRO A 151 -8.20 0.89 -0.63
N CYS A 152 -7.89 2.11 -1.05
CA CYS A 152 -6.61 2.78 -0.80
C CYS A 152 -6.85 4.16 -0.19
N ILE A 153 -6.04 4.51 0.81
CA ILE A 153 -5.84 5.90 1.25
C ILE A 153 -4.49 6.36 0.71
N ILE A 154 -4.47 7.49 0.01
CA ILE A 154 -3.29 8.06 -0.62
C ILE A 154 -2.93 9.36 0.09
N PHE A 155 -1.73 9.41 0.63
CA PHE A 155 -1.03 10.60 1.08
C PHE A 155 -0.12 11.09 -0.04
N ASP A 156 -0.03 12.40 -0.23
CA ASP A 156 0.80 13.02 -1.25
C ASP A 156 1.91 13.85 -0.61
N GLY A 157 2.74 14.54 -1.40
CA GLY A 157 3.88 15.31 -0.91
C GLY A 157 3.56 16.40 0.14
N ARG A 158 2.29 16.72 0.42
CA ARG A 158 1.91 17.60 1.53
C ARG A 158 1.93 16.93 2.89
N SER A 159 2.04 15.60 2.94
CA SER A 159 1.91 14.79 4.14
C SER A 159 3.11 13.85 4.31
N GLU A 160 4.28 14.26 3.85
CA GLU A 160 5.53 13.50 3.90
C GLU A 160 5.94 13.12 5.34
N ASP A 161 6.02 14.10 6.25
CA ASP A 161 6.36 13.86 7.65
C ASP A 161 5.36 12.90 8.32
N PHE A 162 4.07 13.13 8.06
CA PHE A 162 3.00 12.31 8.60
C PHE A 162 3.02 10.88 8.06
N ALA A 163 3.24 10.70 6.76
CA ALA A 163 3.38 9.39 6.12
C ALA A 163 4.55 8.59 6.72
N THR A 164 5.66 9.28 6.97
CA THR A 164 6.85 8.70 7.59
C THR A 164 6.56 8.29 9.04
N GLU A 165 5.94 9.16 9.82
CA GLU A 165 5.53 8.86 11.20
C GLU A 165 4.54 7.68 11.26
N MET A 166 3.54 7.65 10.37
CA MET A 166 2.61 6.54 10.27
C MET A 166 3.31 5.22 9.95
N PHE A 167 4.25 5.22 8.99
CA PHE A 167 5.04 4.03 8.68
C PHE A 167 5.74 3.52 9.93
N VAL A 168 6.39 4.42 10.66
CA VAL A 168 7.12 4.08 11.88
C VAL A 168 6.18 3.52 12.94
N ILE A 169 5.11 4.23 13.28
CA ILE A 169 4.16 3.81 14.32
C ILE A 169 3.53 2.45 13.98
N ILE A 170 3.11 2.25 12.73
CA ILE A 170 2.42 1.02 12.30
C ILE A 170 3.36 -0.18 12.31
N ASN A 171 4.61 0.01 11.86
CA ASN A 171 5.53 -1.11 11.65
C ASN A 171 6.47 -1.36 12.84
N SER A 172 6.56 -0.43 13.79
CA SER A 172 7.31 -0.64 15.05
C SER A 172 6.67 -1.73 15.92
N THR A 173 7.51 -2.52 16.56
CA THR A 173 7.12 -3.41 17.66
C THR A 173 7.07 -2.56 18.93
N PRO A 174 5.98 -2.60 19.71
CA PRO A 174 5.94 -1.86 20.97
C PRO A 174 7.09 -2.32 21.86
N THR A 175 8.04 -1.43 22.15
CA THR A 175 8.98 -1.64 23.26
C THR A 175 8.17 -1.56 24.54
N ARG A 176 8.04 -2.71 25.22
CA ARG A 176 7.41 -2.82 26.54
C ARG A 176 8.25 -2.17 27.62
#